data_AF-A0A930H3A4-F1
#
_entry.id   AF-A0A930H3A4-F1
#
_cell.length_a   1.000
_cell.length_b   1.000
_cell.length_c   1.000
_cell.angle_alpha   90.00
_cell.angle_beta   90.00
_cell.angle_gamma   90.00
#
_symmetry.space_group_name_H-M   'P 1'
#
loop_
_entity.id
_entity.type
_entity.pdbx_description
1 polymer ?
#
loop_
_entity_poly.entity_id
_entity_poly.type
_entity_poly.pdbx_seq_one_letter_code
_entity_poly.pdbx_strand_id
1 'polypeptide(L)'
;MKLEIFQFLEKSIEHMDKNMDFISNSSESLKKFFNDIFLNCDFFINTTARIKSEDSIREKLLRNNYYYKYPNYKTAIENLPDLIGIRVECRFIDDEKKIFDEISKNFTVELKDGFYRSELNSNIELKLSEKQPTVQKNGFEIYKIDGRYVVEGDYFVNFELQIKSLVNIFWGEIDHRVLYKNFNYMITEDFIRSIMFSIKANLSMIDNQLQSVYNHLKNVENKNNYDSSKIHLKTIVSKMVHDLYSVKIKESTGFVVDFKDCANIIVDYIFSKNKFHNSMRYEDYFVRFLNRLSGANNRTIVIGETFEICDTIEFKNDLCRKFGLGLLELVNKDFKWNLIFSVIQDIEENDFCEEFVLFSEFIVFAVVKRVKRAVDELNISDEDKFKLKWDISYVVMEFICNSYAPSLITFKSMKEIENKIRNFLKNVEQPEEILALNYEELYKSLENNFVIKEMDEFE
;
A
#
# COMPACT_ATOMS: atom_id res chain seq x y z
N MET A 1 44.28 -42.35 2.01
CA MET A 1 44.44 -41.33 0.95
C MET A 1 43.23 -40.41 1.00
N LYS A 2 43.40 -39.08 1.05
CA LYS A 2 42.29 -38.14 0.85
C LYS A 2 41.90 -38.16 -0.63
N LEU A 3 40.60 -38.08 -0.94
CA LEU A 3 40.11 -37.95 -2.31
C LEU A 3 40.71 -36.72 -2.99
N GLU A 4 40.96 -36.78 -4.31
CA GLU A 4 41.52 -35.67 -5.11
C GLU A 4 40.73 -34.36 -4.95
N ILE A 5 39.43 -34.48 -4.71
CA ILE A 5 38.53 -33.36 -4.41
C ILE A 5 38.99 -32.54 -3.20
N PHE A 6 39.50 -33.16 -2.13
CA PHE A 6 39.96 -32.42 -0.95
C PHE A 6 41.25 -31.66 -1.24
N GLN A 7 42.13 -32.23 -2.07
CA GLN A 7 43.32 -31.52 -2.54
C GLN A 7 42.95 -30.34 -3.44
N PHE A 8 41.92 -30.50 -4.29
CA PHE A 8 41.39 -29.40 -5.10
C PHE A 8 40.86 -28.26 -4.22
N LEU A 9 40.09 -28.57 -3.16
CA LEU A 9 39.57 -27.58 -2.24
C LEU A 9 40.68 -26.87 -1.45
N GLU A 10 41.64 -27.61 -0.90
CA GLU A 10 42.79 -27.04 -0.18
C GLU A 10 43.57 -26.06 -1.09
N LYS A 11 43.91 -26.48 -2.32
CA LYS A 11 44.60 -25.61 -3.30
C LYS A 11 43.78 -24.41 -3.74
N SER A 12 42.45 -24.54 -3.81
CA SER A 12 41.54 -23.42 -4.13
C SER A 12 41.64 -22.32 -3.08
N ILE A 13 41.65 -22.70 -1.79
CA ILE A 13 41.79 -21.76 -0.68
C ILE A 13 43.18 -21.14 -0.64
N GLU A 14 44.25 -21.95 -0.79
CA GLU A 14 45.61 -21.41 -0.88
C GLU A 14 45.77 -20.39 -2.03
N HIS A 15 45.08 -20.61 -3.15
CA HIS A 15 45.09 -19.67 -4.27
C HIS A 15 44.33 -18.38 -3.96
N MET A 16 43.20 -18.47 -3.26
CA MET A 16 42.48 -17.29 -2.79
C MET A 16 43.33 -16.48 -1.81
N ASP A 17 43.95 -17.13 -0.81
CA ASP A 17 44.75 -16.46 0.22
C ASP A 17 45.95 -15.72 -0.39
N LYS A 18 46.60 -16.31 -1.40
CA LYS A 18 47.69 -15.68 -2.16
C LYS A 18 47.26 -14.41 -2.90
N ASN A 19 45.96 -14.27 -3.21
CA ASN A 19 45.39 -13.14 -3.92
C ASN A 19 44.53 -12.25 -3.00
N MET A 20 44.57 -12.46 -1.68
CA MET A 20 43.68 -11.81 -0.73
C MET A 20 43.84 -10.29 -0.71
N ASP A 21 45.06 -9.77 -0.91
CA ASP A 21 45.32 -8.34 -1.01
C ASP A 21 44.57 -7.72 -2.21
N PHE A 22 44.64 -8.37 -3.37
CA PHE A 22 43.91 -7.93 -4.56
C PHE A 22 42.39 -7.99 -4.37
N ILE A 23 41.89 -9.09 -3.80
CA ILE A 23 40.46 -9.29 -3.53
C ILE A 23 39.95 -8.22 -2.54
N SER A 24 40.72 -7.93 -1.49
CA SER A 24 40.37 -6.95 -0.47
C SER A 24 40.36 -5.53 -1.02
N ASN A 25 41.39 -5.15 -1.78
CA ASN A 25 41.46 -3.84 -2.44
C ASN A 25 40.34 -3.66 -3.47
N SER A 26 40.00 -4.70 -4.22
CA SER A 26 38.88 -4.69 -5.17
C SER A 26 37.54 -4.54 -4.44
N SER A 27 37.34 -5.27 -3.33
CA SER A 27 36.15 -5.17 -2.49
C SER A 27 35.94 -3.76 -1.92
N GLU A 28 37.02 -3.13 -1.44
CA GLU A 28 36.95 -1.76 -0.92
C GLU A 28 36.68 -0.73 -2.03
N SER A 29 37.31 -0.90 -3.20
CA SER A 29 37.10 -0.04 -4.37
C SER A 29 35.66 -0.11 -4.88
N LEU A 30 35.10 -1.33 -4.96
CA LEU A 30 33.69 -1.56 -5.30
C LEU A 30 32.75 -0.90 -4.28
N LYS A 31 32.99 -1.12 -2.98
CA LYS A 31 32.18 -0.51 -1.91
C LYS A 31 32.17 1.00 -2.00
N LYS A 32 33.35 1.61 -2.22
CA LYS A 32 33.49 3.06 -2.36
C LYS A 32 32.73 3.57 -3.59
N PHE A 33 32.92 2.94 -4.75
CA PHE A 33 32.24 3.33 -5.98
C PHE A 33 30.71 3.32 -5.82
N PHE A 34 30.14 2.23 -5.32
CA PHE A 34 28.69 2.13 -5.13
C PHE A 34 28.17 3.10 -4.05
N ASN A 35 28.95 3.41 -3.01
CA ASN A 35 28.58 4.49 -2.08
C ASN A 35 28.55 5.86 -2.80
N ASP A 36 29.57 6.15 -3.60
CA ASP A 36 29.77 7.47 -4.20
C ASP A 36 28.67 7.80 -5.23
N ILE A 37 28.22 6.83 -6.04
CA ILE A 37 27.15 7.06 -7.03
C ILE A 37 25.79 7.39 -6.38
N PHE A 38 25.58 7.06 -5.11
CA PHE A 38 24.31 7.28 -4.40
C PHE A 38 24.36 8.36 -3.31
N LEU A 39 25.47 9.11 -3.18
CA LEU A 39 25.65 10.13 -2.12
C LEU A 39 24.48 11.13 -2.00
N ASN A 40 23.82 11.44 -3.12
CA ASN A 40 22.70 12.40 -3.17
C ASN A 40 21.33 11.72 -3.32
N CYS A 41 21.28 10.40 -3.32
CA CYS A 41 20.04 9.63 -3.43
C CYS A 41 19.43 9.50 -2.04
N ASP A 42 18.36 10.25 -1.77
CA ASP A 42 17.67 10.20 -0.48
C ASP A 42 17.31 8.76 -0.09
N PHE A 43 16.79 7.94 -1.01
CA PHE A 43 16.38 6.56 -0.72
C PHE A 43 17.52 5.56 -0.40
N PHE A 44 18.79 5.94 -0.61
CA PHE A 44 19.97 5.13 -0.29
C PHE A 44 20.32 5.19 1.20
N ILE A 45 20.76 4.08 1.77
CA ILE A 45 21.20 3.99 3.17
C ILE A 45 22.71 3.78 3.25
N ASN A 46 23.19 2.69 2.64
CA ASN A 46 24.59 2.28 2.76
C ASN A 46 24.94 1.22 1.71
N THR A 47 26.23 1.08 1.41
CA THR A 47 26.78 -0.08 0.72
C THR A 47 27.63 -0.91 1.67
N THR A 48 27.32 -2.20 1.78
CA THR A 48 28.15 -3.18 2.49
C THR A 48 28.88 -4.08 1.50
N ALA A 49 30.08 -4.52 1.89
CA ALA A 49 30.88 -5.46 1.11
C ALA A 49 31.32 -6.60 2.01
N ARG A 50 31.30 -7.82 1.48
CA ARG A 50 31.78 -9.02 2.18
C ARG A 50 32.59 -9.89 1.23
N ILE A 51 33.69 -10.44 1.72
CA ILE A 51 34.41 -11.50 1.04
C ILE A 51 33.88 -12.83 1.57
N LYS A 52 33.66 -13.80 0.67
CA LYS A 52 33.14 -15.10 1.04
C LYS A 52 34.13 -15.85 1.94
N SER A 53 33.63 -16.46 3.03
CA SER A 53 34.49 -17.23 3.94
C SER A 53 34.97 -18.52 3.29
N GLU A 54 36.13 -19.03 3.72
CA GLU A 54 36.70 -20.27 3.18
C GLU A 54 35.73 -21.44 3.25
N ASP A 55 35.03 -21.64 4.37
CA ASP A 55 34.06 -22.72 4.53
C ASP A 55 32.90 -22.61 3.54
N SER A 56 32.42 -21.39 3.31
CA SER A 56 31.35 -21.12 2.34
C SER A 56 31.83 -21.35 0.89
N ILE A 57 33.12 -21.11 0.61
CA ILE A 57 33.73 -21.40 -0.69
C ILE A 57 33.83 -22.91 -0.87
N ARG A 58 34.37 -23.64 0.12
CA ARG A 58 34.48 -25.10 0.09
C ARG A 58 33.10 -25.73 -0.15
N GLU A 59 32.09 -25.33 0.62
CA GLU A 59 30.71 -25.79 0.45
C GLU A 59 30.20 -25.50 -0.97
N LYS A 60 30.41 -24.28 -1.48
CA LYS A 60 29.91 -23.88 -2.81
C LYS A 60 30.59 -24.62 -3.96
N LEU A 61 31.91 -24.81 -3.89
CA LEU A 61 32.67 -25.57 -4.88
C LEU A 61 32.21 -27.05 -4.93
N LEU A 62 31.96 -27.64 -3.77
CA LEU A 62 31.41 -28.99 -3.64
C LEU A 62 29.99 -29.09 -4.18
N ARG A 63 29.07 -28.27 -3.64
CA ARG A 63 27.63 -28.29 -3.96
C ARG A 63 27.35 -28.09 -5.44
N ASN A 64 28.16 -27.28 -6.11
CA ASN A 64 27.99 -26.98 -7.53
C ASN A 64 28.90 -27.80 -8.46
N ASN A 65 29.63 -28.78 -7.94
CA ASN A 65 30.53 -29.66 -8.68
C ASN A 65 31.60 -28.92 -9.49
N TYR A 66 32.20 -27.86 -8.93
CA TYR A 66 33.17 -27.02 -9.65
C TYR A 66 34.45 -27.78 -10.01
N TYR A 67 34.81 -28.78 -9.21
CA TYR A 67 35.95 -29.67 -9.46
C TYR A 67 35.77 -30.55 -10.71
N TYR A 68 34.55 -30.74 -11.22
CA TYR A 68 34.28 -31.37 -12.51
C TYR A 68 34.12 -30.37 -13.65
N LYS A 69 33.63 -29.15 -13.35
CA LYS A 69 33.32 -28.12 -14.35
C LYS A 69 34.56 -27.38 -14.84
N TYR A 70 35.55 -27.19 -13.98
CA TYR A 70 36.73 -26.39 -14.26
C TYR A 70 37.99 -27.25 -14.32
N PRO A 71 38.91 -26.97 -15.25
CA PRO A 71 40.11 -27.77 -15.46
C PRO A 71 41.07 -27.73 -14.27
N ASN A 72 41.03 -26.66 -13.47
CA ASN A 72 41.88 -26.53 -12.28
C ASN A 72 41.27 -25.60 -11.21
N TYR A 73 41.86 -25.66 -10.00
CA TYR A 73 41.40 -24.92 -8.82
C TYR A 73 41.46 -23.39 -8.98
N LYS A 74 42.42 -22.85 -9.77
CA LYS A 74 42.53 -21.40 -10.00
C LYS A 74 41.32 -20.89 -10.79
N THR A 75 41.06 -21.54 -11.92
CA THR A 75 39.92 -21.21 -12.78
C THR A 75 38.58 -21.34 -12.05
N ALA A 76 38.46 -22.26 -11.08
CA ALA A 76 37.25 -22.40 -10.29
C ALA A 76 37.02 -21.23 -9.30
N ILE A 77 38.09 -20.67 -8.74
CA ILE A 77 38.03 -19.48 -7.88
C ILE A 77 37.76 -18.23 -8.72
N GLU A 78 38.47 -18.07 -9.84
CA GLU A 78 38.30 -16.93 -10.75
C GLU A 78 36.86 -16.86 -11.29
N ASN A 79 36.22 -18.01 -11.56
CA ASN A 79 34.83 -18.10 -12.02
C ASN A 79 33.80 -18.22 -10.89
N LEU A 80 34.15 -17.88 -9.64
CA LEU A 80 33.19 -17.84 -8.54
C LEU A 80 32.44 -16.49 -8.54
N PRO A 81 31.14 -16.45 -8.89
CA PRO A 81 30.43 -15.18 -9.12
C PRO A 81 30.29 -14.31 -7.87
N ASP A 82 30.18 -14.92 -6.68
CA ASP A 82 29.96 -14.24 -5.40
C ASP A 82 31.18 -14.33 -4.48
N LEU A 83 32.40 -14.29 -5.04
CA LEU A 83 33.63 -14.24 -4.24
C LEU A 83 33.65 -12.96 -3.38
N ILE A 84 33.35 -11.83 -4.02
CA ILE A 84 32.99 -10.58 -3.35
C ILE A 84 31.48 -10.39 -3.46
N GLY A 85 30.81 -10.11 -2.35
CA GLY A 85 29.41 -9.74 -2.32
C GLY A 85 29.27 -8.25 -1.98
N ILE A 86 28.71 -7.47 -2.90
CA ILE A 86 28.34 -6.07 -2.69
C ILE A 86 26.84 -6.01 -2.44
N ARG A 87 26.43 -5.31 -1.40
CA ARG A 87 25.02 -5.06 -1.12
C ARG A 87 24.77 -3.57 -1.00
N VAL A 88 23.89 -3.07 -1.86
CA VAL A 88 23.37 -1.71 -1.79
C VAL A 88 22.05 -1.76 -1.03
N GLU A 89 21.99 -1.00 0.06
CA GLU A 89 20.89 -1.00 1.01
C GLU A 89 20.05 0.27 0.82
N CYS A 90 18.73 0.11 0.70
CA CYS A 90 17.77 1.19 0.56
C CYS A 90 16.68 1.08 1.63
N ARG A 91 15.87 2.14 1.78
CA ARG A 91 14.86 2.19 2.84
C ARG A 91 13.71 1.23 2.60
N PHE A 92 13.02 1.40 1.49
CA PHE A 92 11.77 0.70 1.18
C PHE A 92 11.94 -0.24 -0.01
N ILE A 93 11.04 -1.23 -0.14
CA ILE A 93 11.06 -2.23 -1.21
C ILE A 93 10.98 -1.54 -2.59
N ASP A 94 10.09 -0.56 -2.75
CA ASP A 94 9.95 0.19 -4.01
C ASP A 94 11.21 1.01 -4.39
N ASP A 95 12.09 1.29 -3.43
CA ASP A 95 13.33 2.01 -3.70
C ASP A 95 14.40 1.11 -4.35
N GLU A 96 14.27 -0.22 -4.27
CA GLU A 96 15.21 -1.16 -4.90
C GLU A 96 15.27 -0.95 -6.42
N LYS A 97 14.11 -0.74 -7.04
CA LYS A 97 14.02 -0.41 -8.45
C LYS A 97 14.71 0.91 -8.77
N LYS A 98 14.54 1.93 -7.92
CA LYS A 98 15.17 3.25 -8.13
C LYS A 98 16.69 3.15 -8.08
N ILE A 99 17.22 2.36 -7.15
CA ILE A 99 18.65 2.04 -7.10
C ILE A 99 19.08 1.34 -8.38
N PHE A 100 18.35 0.31 -8.83
CA PHE A 100 18.68 -0.42 -10.06
C PHE A 100 18.69 0.49 -11.30
N ASP A 101 17.69 1.35 -11.44
CA ASP A 101 17.58 2.31 -12.53
C ASP A 101 18.76 3.29 -12.50
N GLU A 102 19.18 3.73 -11.31
CA GLU A 102 20.32 4.64 -11.15
C GLU A 102 21.66 3.96 -11.46
N ILE A 103 21.84 2.69 -11.11
CA ILE A 103 23.00 1.90 -11.58
C ILE A 103 22.98 1.81 -13.10
N SER A 104 21.85 1.47 -13.69
CA SER A 104 21.73 1.29 -15.14
C SER A 104 22.08 2.56 -15.92
N LYS A 105 21.76 3.74 -15.38
CA LYS A 105 22.16 5.04 -15.97
C LYS A 105 23.67 5.30 -15.91
N ASN A 106 24.37 4.74 -14.93
CA ASN A 106 25.81 4.94 -14.74
C ASN A 106 26.66 3.92 -15.51
N PHE A 107 26.07 2.86 -16.06
CA PHE A 107 26.75 1.78 -16.78
C PHE A 107 26.23 1.71 -18.24
N THR A 108 26.68 2.65 -19.07
CA THR A 108 26.16 2.87 -20.43
C THR A 108 27.02 2.25 -21.53
N VAL A 109 28.28 1.90 -21.24
CA VAL A 109 29.21 1.38 -22.25
C VAL A 109 29.05 -0.13 -22.36
N GLU A 110 28.39 -0.59 -23.41
CA GLU A 110 28.21 -2.02 -23.68
C GLU A 110 29.53 -2.69 -24.11
N LEU A 111 29.82 -3.84 -23.53
CA LEU A 111 30.96 -4.70 -23.82
C LEU A 111 30.50 -5.99 -24.50
N LYS A 112 31.47 -6.76 -25.01
CA LYS A 112 31.21 -8.13 -25.45
C LYS A 112 30.71 -8.98 -24.27
N ASP A 113 29.85 -9.95 -24.55
CA ASP A 113 29.29 -10.90 -23.59
C ASP A 113 28.23 -10.35 -22.61
N GLY A 114 27.64 -9.18 -22.93
CA GLY A 114 26.47 -8.64 -22.23
C GLY A 114 26.80 -7.92 -20.90
N PHE A 115 28.08 -7.57 -20.71
CA PHE A 115 28.55 -6.69 -19.64
C PHE A 115 28.49 -5.23 -20.07
N TYR A 116 28.33 -4.34 -19.11
CA TYR A 116 28.32 -2.90 -19.27
C TYR A 116 29.34 -2.30 -18.31
N ARG A 117 30.00 -1.22 -18.73
CA ARG A 117 31.01 -0.52 -17.95
C ARG A 117 30.57 0.91 -17.65
N SER A 118 31.00 1.43 -16.52
CA SER A 118 30.78 2.82 -16.14
C SER A 118 31.89 3.73 -16.68
N GLU A 119 31.52 4.89 -17.22
CA GLU A 119 32.50 5.94 -17.55
C GLU A 119 33.17 6.53 -16.31
N LEU A 120 32.51 6.43 -15.14
CA LEU A 120 33.04 6.89 -13.86
C LEU A 120 34.14 5.98 -13.31
N ASN A 121 34.13 4.70 -13.70
CA ASN A 121 35.15 3.73 -13.31
C ASN A 121 35.25 2.61 -14.35
N SER A 122 36.34 2.63 -15.12
CA SER A 122 36.57 1.67 -16.20
C SER A 122 36.91 0.25 -15.73
N ASN A 123 37.23 0.09 -14.44
CA ASN A 123 37.56 -1.20 -13.83
C ASN A 123 36.32 -1.99 -13.42
N ILE A 124 35.12 -1.38 -13.39
CA ILE A 124 33.91 -2.04 -12.90
C ILE A 124 32.99 -2.36 -14.07
N GLU A 125 32.60 -3.63 -14.17
CA GLU A 125 31.71 -4.12 -15.20
C GLU A 125 30.55 -4.91 -14.59
N LEU A 126 29.33 -4.67 -15.08
CA LEU A 126 28.09 -5.28 -14.61
C LEU A 126 27.35 -5.97 -15.75
N LYS A 127 26.83 -7.17 -15.51
CA LYS A 127 26.04 -7.93 -16.48
C LYS A 127 24.59 -7.45 -16.51
N LEU A 128 24.34 -6.31 -17.14
CA LEU A 128 23.02 -5.68 -17.21
C LEU A 128 22.15 -6.15 -18.39
N SER A 129 22.64 -7.07 -19.21
CA SER A 129 21.86 -7.68 -20.31
C SER A 129 20.76 -8.65 -19.83
N GLU A 130 20.82 -9.11 -18.57
CA GLU A 130 19.84 -10.02 -17.99
C GLU A 130 18.62 -9.28 -17.43
N LYS A 131 17.44 -9.91 -17.52
CA LYS A 131 16.21 -9.33 -16.97
C LYS A 131 16.29 -9.23 -15.44
N GLN A 132 16.03 -8.04 -14.91
CA GLN A 132 15.92 -7.76 -13.48
C GLN A 132 14.51 -7.25 -13.13
N PRO A 133 14.01 -7.51 -11.90
CA PRO A 133 14.60 -8.40 -10.90
C PRO A 133 14.53 -9.88 -11.34
N THR A 134 15.36 -10.71 -10.71
CA THR A 134 15.38 -12.17 -10.92
C THR A 134 14.51 -12.89 -9.88
N VAL A 135 13.88 -14.00 -10.25
CA VAL A 135 13.08 -14.82 -9.32
C VAL A 135 13.99 -15.86 -8.65
N GLN A 136 14.01 -15.84 -7.33
CA GLN A 136 14.77 -16.79 -6.51
C GLN A 136 14.09 -18.16 -6.44
N LYS A 137 14.82 -19.18 -5.96
CA LYS A 137 14.27 -20.55 -5.77
C LYS A 137 13.08 -20.62 -4.80
N ASN A 138 12.95 -19.64 -3.91
CA ASN A 138 11.83 -19.50 -2.99
C ASN A 138 10.64 -18.72 -3.58
N GLY A 139 10.72 -18.30 -4.85
CA GLY A 139 9.65 -17.59 -5.57
C GLY A 139 9.64 -16.07 -5.40
N PHE A 140 10.51 -15.50 -4.57
CA PHE A 140 10.59 -14.05 -4.39
C PHE A 140 11.54 -13.39 -5.41
N GLU A 141 11.26 -12.13 -5.73
CA GLU A 141 12.10 -11.33 -6.62
C GLU A 141 13.30 -10.73 -5.88
N ILE A 142 14.44 -10.64 -6.56
CA ILE A 142 15.65 -9.97 -6.09
C ILE A 142 16.38 -9.30 -7.24
N TYR A 143 16.83 -8.07 -7.03
CA TYR A 143 17.83 -7.45 -7.88
C TYR A 143 19.20 -8.02 -7.53
N LYS A 144 19.69 -8.89 -8.41
CA LYS A 144 20.97 -9.56 -8.26
C LYS A 144 21.71 -9.53 -9.60
N ILE A 145 22.80 -8.77 -9.65
CA ILE A 145 23.58 -8.54 -10.85
C ILE A 145 24.97 -9.12 -10.66
N ASP A 146 25.42 -9.95 -11.59
CA ASP A 146 26.80 -10.43 -11.62
C ASP A 146 27.71 -9.32 -12.18
N GLY A 147 28.90 -9.18 -11.60
CA GLY A 147 29.87 -8.18 -11.99
C GLY A 147 31.30 -8.70 -11.94
N ARG A 148 32.22 -7.95 -12.54
CA ARG A 148 33.66 -8.19 -12.43
C ARG A 148 34.43 -6.90 -12.27
N TYR A 149 35.45 -6.96 -11.41
CA TYR A 149 36.42 -5.89 -11.23
C TYR A 149 37.68 -6.25 -12.01
N VAL A 150 37.99 -5.48 -13.06
CA VAL A 150 39.03 -5.77 -14.05
C VAL A 150 40.21 -4.81 -13.86
N VAL A 151 41.42 -5.34 -13.93
CA VAL A 151 42.68 -4.59 -13.92
C VAL A 151 43.48 -4.91 -15.18
N GLU A 152 44.50 -4.10 -15.50
CA GLU A 152 45.35 -4.29 -16.67
C GLU A 152 45.85 -5.75 -16.83
N GLY A 153 45.80 -6.27 -18.05
CA GLY A 153 46.24 -7.63 -18.39
C GLY A 153 45.19 -8.73 -18.26
N ASP A 154 43.89 -8.40 -18.40
CA ASP A 154 42.74 -9.33 -18.25
C ASP A 154 42.64 -10.01 -16.87
N TYR A 155 43.28 -9.42 -15.85
CA TYR A 155 43.19 -9.91 -14.49
C TYR A 155 41.94 -9.35 -13.81
N PHE A 156 41.06 -10.21 -13.32
CA PHE A 156 39.79 -9.79 -12.74
C PHE A 156 39.38 -10.61 -11.50
N VAL A 157 38.47 -10.03 -10.72
CA VAL A 157 37.74 -10.75 -9.67
C VAL A 157 36.23 -10.56 -9.86
N ASN A 158 35.50 -11.67 -9.80
CA ASN A 158 34.04 -11.64 -9.90
C ASN A 158 33.39 -11.21 -8.58
N PHE A 159 32.29 -10.47 -8.69
CA PHE A 159 31.47 -10.05 -7.57
C PHE A 159 29.98 -10.16 -7.89
N GLU A 160 29.18 -10.30 -6.84
CA GLU A 160 27.72 -10.29 -6.93
C GLU A 160 27.19 -9.02 -6.26
N LEU A 161 26.49 -8.20 -7.03
CA LEU A 161 25.79 -7.01 -6.53
C LEU A 161 24.34 -7.38 -6.20
N GLN A 162 23.93 -7.12 -4.96
CA GLN A 162 22.55 -7.24 -4.51
C GLN A 162 22.00 -5.88 -4.12
N ILE A 163 20.77 -5.57 -4.54
CA ILE A 163 20.04 -4.39 -4.05
C ILE A 163 18.95 -4.89 -3.11
N LYS A 164 18.90 -4.34 -1.89
CA LYS A 164 17.91 -4.75 -0.88
C LYS A 164 17.39 -3.59 -0.05
N SER A 165 16.09 -3.61 0.24
CA SER A 165 15.48 -2.79 1.29
C SER A 165 15.81 -3.33 2.67
N LEU A 166 15.63 -2.52 3.72
CA LEU A 166 15.80 -2.95 5.11
C LEU A 166 14.95 -4.20 5.43
N VAL A 167 13.71 -4.23 4.95
CA VAL A 167 12.80 -5.36 5.13
C VAL A 167 13.30 -6.60 4.38
N ASN A 168 13.84 -6.46 3.17
CA ASN A 168 14.40 -7.56 2.39
C ASN A 168 15.73 -8.09 2.95
N ILE A 169 16.51 -7.23 3.63
CA ILE A 169 17.69 -7.64 4.40
C ILE A 169 17.27 -8.50 5.58
N PHE A 170 16.37 -7.97 6.43
CA PHE A 170 15.88 -8.68 7.61
C PHE A 170 15.26 -10.03 7.22
N TRP A 171 14.37 -10.04 6.23
CA TRP A 171 13.77 -11.26 5.71
C TRP A 171 14.81 -12.26 5.23
N GLY A 172 15.81 -11.81 4.46
CA GLY A 172 16.88 -12.68 3.95
C GLY A 172 17.72 -13.34 5.05
N GLU A 173 17.90 -12.67 6.19
CA GLU A 173 18.59 -13.27 7.34
C GLU A 173 17.76 -14.36 8.02
N ILE A 174 16.45 -14.14 8.18
CA ILE A 174 15.53 -15.13 8.75
C ILE A 174 15.39 -16.33 7.82
N ASP A 175 15.12 -16.09 6.53
CA ASP A 175 14.97 -17.13 5.49
C ASP A 175 16.22 -18.04 5.46
N HIS A 176 17.41 -17.45 5.44
CA HIS A 176 18.66 -18.19 5.43
C HIS A 176 18.91 -19.00 6.72
N ARG A 177 18.56 -18.47 7.90
CA ARG A 177 18.75 -19.17 9.18
C ARG A 177 17.73 -20.28 9.40
N VAL A 178 16.46 -20.03 9.07
CA VAL A 178 15.34 -20.94 9.34
C VAL A 178 15.28 -22.07 8.31
N LEU A 179 15.31 -21.75 7.02
CA LEU A 179 15.04 -22.74 5.97
C LEU A 179 16.32 -23.44 5.49
N TYR A 180 17.45 -22.74 5.39
CA TYR A 180 18.63 -23.28 4.69
C TYR A 180 19.48 -24.24 5.55
N LYS A 181 19.50 -24.10 6.88
CA LYS A 181 20.39 -24.90 7.73
C LYS A 181 19.76 -26.13 8.39
N ASN A 182 18.43 -26.19 8.53
CA ASN A 182 17.81 -27.16 9.45
C ASN A 182 16.63 -28.02 8.90
N PHE A 183 16.11 -27.78 7.70
CA PHE A 183 14.76 -28.27 7.36
C PHE A 183 14.59 -29.21 6.17
N ASN A 184 15.63 -29.53 5.38
CA ASN A 184 15.49 -30.41 4.19
C ASN A 184 15.06 -31.87 4.47
N TYR A 185 14.72 -32.22 5.72
CA TYR A 185 14.28 -33.57 6.12
C TYR A 185 13.02 -33.58 7.03
N MET A 186 12.32 -32.46 7.20
CA MET A 186 11.13 -32.40 8.07
C MET A 186 9.82 -32.50 7.27
N ILE A 187 8.90 -33.36 7.75
CA ILE A 187 7.56 -33.61 7.18
C ILE A 187 6.68 -32.34 7.16
N THR A 188 7.05 -31.28 7.88
CA THR A 188 6.31 -30.02 8.01
C THR A 188 6.76 -28.91 7.06
N GLU A 189 7.52 -29.22 6.02
CA GLU A 189 8.11 -28.22 5.11
C GLU A 189 7.07 -27.28 4.49
N ASP A 190 5.97 -27.81 3.97
CA ASP A 190 4.91 -27.00 3.34
C ASP A 190 4.23 -26.05 4.32
N PHE A 191 4.01 -26.50 5.56
CA PHE A 191 3.42 -25.68 6.62
C PHE A 191 4.34 -24.53 7.04
N ILE A 192 5.64 -24.80 7.22
CA ILE A 192 6.61 -23.75 7.56
C ILE A 192 6.77 -22.78 6.38
N ARG A 193 6.80 -23.28 5.15
CA ARG A 193 6.81 -22.43 3.94
C ARG A 193 5.57 -21.54 3.91
N SER A 194 4.36 -22.04 4.17
CA SER A 194 3.15 -21.22 4.15
C SER A 194 3.17 -20.11 5.21
N ILE A 195 3.67 -20.40 6.42
CA ILE A 195 3.84 -19.39 7.47
C ILE A 195 4.87 -18.34 7.02
N MET A 196 6.00 -18.77 6.47
CA MET A 196 7.05 -17.89 5.98
C MET A 196 6.52 -16.95 4.88
N PHE A 197 5.74 -17.47 3.92
CA PHE A 197 5.08 -16.63 2.90
C PHE A 197 4.15 -15.58 3.52
N SER A 198 3.34 -15.97 4.51
CA SER A 198 2.45 -15.04 5.23
C SER A 198 3.23 -13.96 5.98
N ILE A 199 4.30 -14.31 6.70
CA ILE A 199 5.17 -13.35 7.38
C ILE A 199 5.79 -12.38 6.38
N LYS A 200 6.26 -12.88 5.23
CA LYS A 200 6.84 -12.03 4.18
C LYS A 200 5.81 -11.04 3.64
N ALA A 201 4.59 -11.49 3.37
CA ALA A 201 3.51 -10.61 2.94
C ALA A 201 3.23 -9.50 3.97
N ASN A 202 3.16 -9.85 5.26
CA ASN A 202 2.98 -8.87 6.35
C ASN A 202 4.12 -7.86 6.42
N LEU A 203 5.37 -8.31 6.29
CA LEU A 203 6.53 -7.42 6.27
C LEU A 203 6.48 -6.44 5.09
N SER A 204 6.11 -6.92 3.90
CA SER A 204 5.93 -6.06 2.72
C SER A 204 4.77 -5.07 2.90
N MET A 205 3.69 -5.46 3.56
CA MET A 205 2.60 -4.53 3.89
C MET A 205 3.07 -3.44 4.85
N ILE A 206 3.82 -3.79 5.90
CA ILE A 206 4.38 -2.81 6.85
C ILE A 206 5.33 -1.85 6.14
N ASP A 207 6.19 -2.35 5.25
CA ASP A 207 7.09 -1.52 4.44
C ASP A 207 6.32 -0.47 3.63
N ASN A 208 5.28 -0.90 2.90
CA ASN A 208 4.44 -0.03 2.08
C ASN A 208 3.69 1.02 2.93
N GLN A 209 3.24 0.64 4.12
CA GLN A 209 2.59 1.55 5.06
C GLN A 209 3.58 2.61 5.55
N LEU A 210 4.77 2.21 5.97
CA LEU A 210 5.82 3.14 6.41
C LEU A 210 6.26 4.07 5.28
N GLN A 211 6.41 3.55 4.06
CA GLN A 211 6.75 4.35 2.89
C GLN A 211 5.67 5.38 2.58
N SER A 212 4.40 5.01 2.69
CA SER A 212 3.26 5.92 2.49
C SER A 212 3.30 7.07 3.51
N VAL A 213 3.57 6.77 4.78
CA VAL A 213 3.73 7.79 5.83
C VAL A 213 4.94 8.68 5.55
N TYR A 214 6.09 8.09 5.20
CA TYR A 214 7.31 8.84 4.87
C TYR A 214 7.11 9.81 3.71
N ASN A 215 6.57 9.32 2.58
CA ASN A 215 6.27 10.14 1.42
C ASN A 215 5.27 11.25 1.76
N HIS A 216 4.30 10.96 2.63
CA HIS A 216 3.34 11.94 3.09
C HIS A 216 4.00 13.07 3.88
N LEU A 217 4.84 12.76 4.88
CA LEU A 217 5.54 13.77 5.68
C LEU A 217 6.44 14.66 4.81
N LYS A 218 7.19 14.05 3.89
CA LYS A 218 8.05 14.78 2.94
C LYS A 218 7.26 15.71 2.01
N ASN A 219 6.04 15.33 1.63
CA ASN A 219 5.16 16.15 0.79
C ASN A 219 4.45 17.27 1.57
N VAL A 220 4.20 17.07 2.87
CA VAL A 220 3.56 18.06 3.76
C VAL A 220 4.47 19.24 4.05
N GLU A 221 5.79 19.03 4.19
CA GLU A 221 6.77 20.12 4.30
C GLU A 221 6.76 21.05 3.07
N ASN A 222 6.26 20.58 1.93
CA ASN A 222 6.27 21.30 0.66
C ASN A 222 4.92 21.96 0.30
N LYS A 223 3.83 21.78 1.06
CA LYS A 223 2.51 22.40 0.76
C LYS A 223 1.74 22.82 2.02
N ASN A 224 1.64 24.14 2.25
CA ASN A 224 0.76 24.76 3.23
C ASN A 224 -0.74 24.58 2.87
N ASN A 225 -1.32 23.39 3.06
CA ASN A 225 -2.78 23.21 3.00
C ASN A 225 -3.28 22.06 3.90
N TYR A 226 -3.68 22.41 5.12
CA TYR A 226 -4.17 21.49 6.17
C TYR A 226 -5.39 20.65 5.75
N ASP A 227 -6.29 21.20 4.93
CA ASP A 227 -7.47 20.45 4.45
C ASP A 227 -7.12 19.38 3.39
N SER A 228 -6.02 19.58 2.64
CA SER A 228 -5.55 18.58 1.68
C SER A 228 -5.00 17.34 2.38
N SER A 229 -4.33 17.53 3.53
CA SER A 229 -3.78 16.44 4.35
C SER A 229 -4.87 15.54 4.91
N LYS A 230 -6.01 16.10 5.37
CA LYS A 230 -7.14 15.31 5.88
C LYS A 230 -7.77 14.42 4.80
N ILE A 231 -7.99 14.99 3.61
CA ILE A 231 -8.54 14.24 2.47
C ILE A 231 -7.58 13.10 2.08
N HIS A 232 -6.27 13.36 2.09
CA HIS A 232 -5.27 12.34 1.77
C HIS A 232 -5.22 11.21 2.80
N LEU A 233 -5.23 11.54 4.09
CA LEU A 233 -5.26 10.54 5.17
C LEU A 233 -6.52 9.67 5.10
N LYS A 234 -7.68 10.26 4.81
CA LYS A 234 -8.91 9.48 4.55
C LYS A 234 -8.77 8.53 3.36
N THR A 235 -8.09 8.95 2.30
CA THR A 235 -7.88 8.11 1.11
C THR A 235 -7.02 6.89 1.43
N ILE A 236 -5.93 7.08 2.19
CA ILE A 236 -5.05 5.98 2.65
C ILE A 236 -5.86 4.98 3.46
N VAL A 237 -6.60 5.49 4.45
CA VAL A 237 -7.43 4.65 5.32
C VAL A 237 -8.54 3.94 4.54
N SER A 238 -9.18 4.61 3.58
CA SER A 238 -10.21 3.97 2.74
C SER A 238 -9.62 2.83 1.91
N LYS A 239 -8.39 2.98 1.42
CA LYS A 239 -7.67 1.91 0.73
C LYS A 239 -7.30 0.76 1.68
N MET A 240 -6.88 1.05 2.91
CA MET A 240 -6.61 0.03 3.93
C MET A 240 -7.87 -0.75 4.31
N VAL A 241 -8.98 -0.06 4.58
CA VAL A 241 -10.30 -0.67 4.83
C VAL A 241 -10.70 -1.53 3.64
N HIS A 242 -10.60 -0.99 2.43
CA HIS A 242 -10.91 -1.73 1.21
C HIS A 242 -10.10 -3.02 1.11
N ASP A 243 -8.78 -2.96 1.24
CA ASP A 243 -7.90 -4.11 1.03
C ASP A 243 -8.08 -5.17 2.10
N LEU A 244 -8.22 -4.74 3.36
CA LEU A 244 -8.49 -5.64 4.48
C LEU A 244 -9.82 -6.38 4.30
N TYR A 245 -10.91 -5.63 4.09
CA TYR A 245 -12.23 -6.23 4.03
C TYR A 245 -12.52 -6.90 2.70
N SER A 246 -11.85 -6.56 1.59
CA SER A 246 -11.97 -7.32 0.33
C SER A 246 -11.55 -8.78 0.50
N VAL A 247 -10.46 -9.03 1.26
CA VAL A 247 -10.02 -10.38 1.59
C VAL A 247 -11.06 -11.07 2.47
N LYS A 248 -11.48 -10.42 3.55
CA LYS A 248 -12.45 -10.98 4.51
C LYS A 248 -13.83 -11.25 3.88
N ILE A 249 -14.31 -10.38 3.00
CA ILE A 249 -15.56 -10.56 2.23
C ILE A 249 -15.45 -11.82 1.39
N LYS A 250 -14.35 -11.99 0.65
CA LYS A 250 -14.15 -13.18 -0.18
C LYS A 250 -14.09 -14.46 0.65
N GLU A 251 -13.44 -14.41 1.82
CA GLU A 251 -13.36 -15.55 2.74
C GLU A 251 -14.73 -15.91 3.34
N SER A 252 -15.55 -14.91 3.71
CA SER A 252 -16.86 -15.11 4.34
C SER A 252 -17.96 -15.46 3.33
N THR A 253 -17.96 -14.83 2.15
CA THR A 253 -19.06 -14.94 1.16
C THR A 253 -18.73 -15.86 -0.03
N GLY A 254 -17.44 -16.13 -0.28
CA GLY A 254 -16.98 -16.95 -1.39
C GLY A 254 -16.80 -16.21 -2.73
N PHE A 255 -17.14 -14.93 -2.83
CA PHE A 255 -17.03 -14.14 -4.06
C PHE A 255 -16.38 -12.76 -3.83
N VAL A 256 -15.95 -12.12 -4.92
CA VAL A 256 -15.36 -10.78 -4.89
C VAL A 256 -16.45 -9.74 -5.06
N VAL A 257 -16.39 -8.68 -4.26
CA VAL A 257 -17.33 -7.55 -4.28
C VAL A 257 -16.55 -6.27 -4.51
N ASP A 258 -17.06 -5.38 -5.37
CA ASP A 258 -16.55 -4.01 -5.40
C ASP A 258 -16.97 -3.28 -4.12
N PHE A 259 -16.01 -3.12 -3.23
CA PHE A 259 -16.21 -2.54 -1.91
C PHE A 259 -15.71 -1.09 -1.81
N LYS A 260 -15.27 -0.48 -2.92
CA LYS A 260 -14.59 0.83 -2.90
C LYS A 260 -15.47 1.95 -2.35
N ASP A 261 -16.69 2.09 -2.86
CA ASP A 261 -17.59 3.16 -2.42
C ASP A 261 -18.09 2.94 -0.99
N CYS A 262 -18.34 1.68 -0.62
CA CYS A 262 -18.71 1.32 0.75
C CYS A 262 -17.57 1.65 1.73
N ALA A 263 -16.32 1.32 1.40
CA ALA A 263 -15.16 1.66 2.21
C ALA A 263 -15.03 3.18 2.41
N ASN A 264 -15.24 3.98 1.37
CA ASN A 264 -15.22 5.44 1.47
C ASN A 264 -16.31 5.98 2.41
N ILE A 265 -17.54 5.45 2.31
CA ILE A 265 -18.67 5.82 3.17
C ILE A 265 -18.37 5.52 4.64
N ILE A 266 -17.85 4.32 4.92
CA ILE A 266 -17.49 3.88 6.28
C ILE A 266 -16.44 4.81 6.88
N VAL A 267 -15.38 5.13 6.12
CA VAL A 267 -14.33 6.04 6.58
C VAL A 267 -14.87 7.46 6.79
N ASP A 268 -15.73 7.95 5.90
CA ASP A 268 -16.34 9.26 6.07
C ASP A 268 -17.21 9.33 7.33
N TYR A 269 -17.99 8.29 7.60
CA TYR A 269 -18.78 8.15 8.82
C TYR A 269 -17.90 8.17 10.07
N ILE A 270 -16.93 7.25 10.17
CA ILE A 270 -16.09 7.08 11.35
C ILE A 270 -15.33 8.37 11.69
N PHE A 271 -14.70 9.01 10.69
CA PHE A 271 -14.02 10.30 10.91
C PHE A 271 -14.99 11.47 11.19
N SER A 272 -16.26 11.37 10.78
CA SER A 272 -17.26 12.39 11.10
C SER A 272 -17.79 12.22 12.53
N LYS A 273 -17.99 10.98 13.02
CA LYS A 273 -18.37 10.67 14.40
C LYS A 273 -17.44 11.34 15.42
N ASN A 274 -16.13 11.36 15.14
CA ASN A 274 -15.16 12.07 15.98
C ASN A 274 -15.45 13.57 16.14
N LYS A 275 -15.95 14.26 15.09
CA LYS A 275 -16.23 15.70 15.14
C LYS A 275 -17.40 16.06 16.06
N PHE A 276 -18.29 15.11 16.34
CA PHE A 276 -19.47 15.35 17.19
C PHE A 276 -19.24 15.02 18.65
N HIS A 277 -18.31 14.09 18.95
CA HIS A 277 -18.17 13.53 20.29
C HIS A 277 -16.85 13.83 20.99
N ASN A 278 -15.76 14.15 20.27
CA ASN A 278 -14.44 14.30 20.89
C ASN A 278 -13.68 15.54 20.38
N SER A 279 -13.16 16.33 21.32
CA SER A 279 -12.18 17.41 21.09
C SER A 279 -10.78 16.90 20.68
N MET A 280 -10.69 15.63 20.26
CA MET A 280 -9.44 14.95 19.92
C MET A 280 -8.91 15.46 18.57
N ARG A 281 -7.59 15.67 18.49
CA ARG A 281 -6.96 16.07 17.23
C ARG A 281 -7.19 15.02 16.16
N TYR A 282 -7.28 15.46 14.91
CA TYR A 282 -7.50 14.57 13.77
C TYR A 282 -6.41 13.50 13.67
N GLU A 283 -5.16 13.87 13.97
CA GLU A 283 -4.01 12.98 13.92
C GLU A 283 -4.10 11.86 14.96
N ASP A 284 -4.51 12.18 16.20
CA ASP A 284 -4.63 11.18 17.26
C ASP A 284 -5.79 10.22 16.99
N TYR A 285 -6.89 10.73 16.43
CA TYR A 285 -8.02 9.89 16.02
C TYR A 285 -7.64 8.96 14.86
N PHE A 286 -6.87 9.46 13.90
CA PHE A 286 -6.34 8.64 12.81
C PHE A 286 -5.51 7.47 13.34
N VAL A 287 -4.62 7.71 14.32
CA VAL A 287 -3.84 6.64 14.96
C VAL A 287 -4.74 5.63 15.68
N ARG A 288 -5.75 6.09 16.43
CA ARG A 288 -6.70 5.19 17.09
C ARG A 288 -7.47 4.32 16.10
N PHE A 289 -7.88 4.92 14.98
CA PHE A 289 -8.56 4.20 13.91
C PHE A 289 -7.66 3.13 13.29
N LEU A 290 -6.39 3.44 13.02
CA LEU A 290 -5.42 2.44 12.55
C LEU A 290 -5.24 1.28 13.54
N ASN A 291 -5.19 1.57 14.84
CA ASN A 291 -5.11 0.55 15.87
C ASN A 291 -6.36 -0.36 15.88
N ARG A 292 -7.56 0.20 15.69
CA ARG A 292 -8.81 -0.57 15.55
C ARG A 292 -8.79 -1.47 14.31
N LEU A 293 -8.37 -0.95 13.16
CA LEU A 293 -8.20 -1.76 11.94
C LEU A 293 -7.19 -2.89 12.12
N SER A 294 -6.08 -2.63 12.81
CA SER A 294 -5.10 -3.66 13.13
C SER A 294 -5.71 -4.77 14.02
N GLY A 295 -6.54 -4.39 14.99
CA GLY A 295 -7.33 -5.33 15.80
C GLY A 295 -8.28 -6.17 14.95
N ALA A 296 -9.00 -5.54 14.01
CA ALA A 296 -9.91 -6.19 13.08
C ALA A 296 -9.22 -7.20 12.15
N ASN A 297 -7.92 -7.02 11.86
CA ASN A 297 -7.17 -7.96 11.03
C ASN A 297 -7.23 -9.40 11.60
N ASN A 298 -7.13 -9.54 12.93
CA ASN A 298 -7.10 -10.83 13.61
C ASN A 298 -8.49 -11.40 13.95
N ARG A 299 -9.58 -10.68 13.64
CA ARG A 299 -10.95 -11.14 13.86
C ARG A 299 -11.58 -11.71 12.61
N THR A 300 -12.39 -12.74 12.77
CA THR A 300 -13.30 -13.20 11.73
C THR A 300 -14.54 -12.31 11.73
N ILE A 301 -14.83 -11.67 10.60
CA ILE A 301 -16.07 -10.92 10.39
C ILE A 301 -17.15 -11.87 9.85
N VAL A 302 -18.39 -11.63 10.28
CA VAL A 302 -19.57 -12.31 9.77
C VAL A 302 -20.33 -11.34 8.87
N ILE A 303 -20.53 -11.71 7.60
CA ILE A 303 -21.16 -10.87 6.57
C ILE A 303 -22.35 -11.63 5.99
N GLY A 304 -23.48 -10.95 5.82
CA GLY A 304 -24.71 -11.52 5.27
C GLY A 304 -25.67 -12.09 6.32
N GLU A 305 -25.32 -12.03 7.61
CA GLU A 305 -26.26 -12.32 8.70
C GLU A 305 -27.12 -11.10 9.04
N THR A 306 -28.30 -11.33 9.60
CA THR A 306 -29.23 -10.27 9.97
C THR A 306 -28.86 -9.66 11.32
N PHE A 307 -28.92 -8.33 11.42
CA PHE A 307 -28.77 -7.61 12.69
C PHE A 307 -30.04 -7.73 13.52
N GLU A 308 -29.87 -7.89 14.84
CA GLU A 308 -30.95 -7.76 15.81
C GLU A 308 -31.33 -6.29 15.96
N ILE A 309 -32.62 -6.00 15.80
CA ILE A 309 -33.16 -4.64 15.83
C ILE A 309 -33.86 -4.43 17.17
N CYS A 310 -33.46 -3.38 17.89
CA CYS A 310 -34.08 -2.99 19.15
C CYS A 310 -35.56 -2.60 18.97
N ASP A 311 -36.41 -2.97 19.93
CA ASP A 311 -37.86 -2.66 19.91
C ASP A 311 -38.16 -1.16 19.83
N THR A 312 -37.25 -0.30 20.31
CA THR A 312 -37.36 1.15 20.23
C THR A 312 -36.03 1.79 19.80
N ILE A 313 -36.04 2.48 18.65
CA ILE A 313 -34.93 3.32 18.17
C ILE A 313 -35.38 4.78 18.19
N GLU A 314 -34.66 5.62 18.93
CA GLU A 314 -34.93 7.05 19.03
C GLU A 314 -34.03 7.86 18.08
N PHE A 315 -34.63 8.77 17.32
CA PHE A 315 -33.92 9.66 16.40
C PHE A 315 -34.05 11.12 16.85
N LYS A 316 -32.98 11.91 16.67
CA LYS A 316 -32.92 13.32 17.12
C LYS A 316 -33.93 14.27 16.46
N ASN A 317 -34.35 14.00 15.22
CA ASN A 317 -35.28 14.86 14.48
C ASN A 317 -36.04 14.07 13.39
N ASP A 318 -37.04 14.72 12.78
CA ASP A 318 -37.93 14.11 11.80
C ASP A 318 -37.23 13.61 10.53
N LEU A 319 -36.19 14.31 10.04
CA LEU A 319 -35.41 13.86 8.90
C LEU A 319 -34.62 12.59 9.22
N CYS A 320 -33.95 12.56 10.37
CA CYS A 320 -33.25 11.37 10.86
C CYS A 320 -34.22 10.20 11.03
N ARG A 321 -35.41 10.46 11.57
CA ARG A 321 -36.45 9.44 11.74
C ARG A 321 -36.93 8.88 10.40
N LYS A 322 -37.28 9.74 9.42
CA LYS A 322 -37.74 9.31 8.09
C LYS A 322 -36.67 8.49 7.37
N PHE A 323 -35.44 9.01 7.33
CA PHE A 323 -34.32 8.31 6.69
C PHE A 323 -34.01 6.98 7.41
N GLY A 324 -33.84 7.02 8.72
CA GLY A 324 -33.45 5.88 9.54
C GLY A 324 -34.45 4.74 9.50
N LEU A 325 -35.76 5.02 9.59
CA LEU A 325 -36.78 3.96 9.49
C LEU A 325 -36.76 3.25 8.13
N GLY A 326 -36.66 3.99 7.03
CA GLY A 326 -36.57 3.35 5.70
C GLY A 326 -35.25 2.60 5.48
N LEU A 327 -34.13 3.11 6.01
CA LEU A 327 -32.85 2.39 5.95
C LEU A 327 -32.87 1.10 6.79
N LEU A 328 -33.59 1.10 7.91
CA LEU A 328 -33.72 -0.04 8.81
C LEU A 328 -34.43 -1.22 8.12
N GLU A 329 -35.40 -0.93 7.25
CA GLU A 329 -36.06 -1.96 6.44
C GLU A 329 -35.13 -2.62 5.40
N LEU A 330 -34.02 -1.96 5.06
CA LEU A 330 -33.07 -2.38 4.04
C LEU A 330 -31.83 -3.07 4.63
N VAL A 331 -31.42 -2.75 5.85
CA VAL A 331 -30.13 -3.24 6.41
C VAL A 331 -30.01 -4.78 6.46
N ASN A 332 -31.13 -5.47 6.58
CA ASN A 332 -31.23 -6.94 6.60
C ASN A 332 -31.67 -7.54 5.25
N LYS A 333 -31.83 -6.73 4.19
CA LYS A 333 -32.31 -7.15 2.87
C LYS A 333 -31.36 -6.80 1.74
N ASP A 334 -30.75 -5.62 1.81
CA ASP A 334 -29.77 -5.13 0.85
C ASP A 334 -28.35 -5.52 1.27
N PHE A 335 -27.63 -6.17 0.37
CA PHE A 335 -26.29 -6.67 0.64
C PHE A 335 -25.27 -5.55 0.90
N LYS A 336 -25.33 -4.43 0.18
CA LYS A 336 -24.37 -3.34 0.34
C LYS A 336 -24.56 -2.66 1.71
N TRP A 337 -25.81 -2.47 2.13
CA TRP A 337 -26.11 -1.94 3.46
C TRP A 337 -25.70 -2.91 4.57
N ASN A 338 -26.04 -4.20 4.44
CA ASN A 338 -25.60 -5.21 5.39
C ASN A 338 -24.07 -5.17 5.56
N LEU A 339 -23.36 -5.17 4.43
CA LEU A 339 -21.90 -5.12 4.39
C LEU A 339 -21.33 -3.86 5.06
N ILE A 340 -21.89 -2.68 4.78
CA ILE A 340 -21.45 -1.42 5.40
C ILE A 340 -21.53 -1.51 6.92
N PHE A 341 -22.64 -2.01 7.46
CA PHE A 341 -22.84 -2.10 8.91
C PHE A 341 -22.04 -3.22 9.56
N SER A 342 -21.84 -4.37 8.88
CA SER A 342 -20.96 -5.44 9.38
C SER A 342 -19.53 -4.92 9.56
N VAL A 343 -19.03 -4.15 8.60
CA VAL A 343 -17.69 -3.57 8.68
C VAL A 343 -17.62 -2.47 9.75
N ILE A 344 -18.64 -1.62 9.87
CA ILE A 344 -18.68 -0.61 10.95
C ILE A 344 -18.62 -1.28 12.32
N GLN A 345 -19.40 -2.35 12.55
CA GLN A 345 -19.40 -3.07 13.83
C GLN A 345 -18.05 -3.73 14.12
N ASP A 346 -17.42 -4.35 13.11
CA ASP A 346 -16.10 -4.97 13.31
C ASP A 346 -15.01 -3.92 13.62
N ILE A 347 -15.10 -2.69 13.10
CA ILE A 347 -14.14 -1.63 13.38
C ILE A 347 -14.41 -0.93 14.73
N GLU A 348 -15.65 -0.54 14.98
CA GLU A 348 -16.02 0.27 16.16
C GLU A 348 -16.27 -0.56 17.41
N GLU A 349 -16.57 -1.86 17.27
CA GLU A 349 -16.89 -2.80 18.35
C GLU A 349 -18.06 -2.33 19.25
N ASN A 350 -18.97 -1.52 18.68
CA ASN A 350 -20.13 -0.94 19.34
C ASN A 350 -21.42 -1.70 18.99
N ASP A 351 -22.48 -1.44 19.78
CA ASP A 351 -23.82 -1.98 19.53
C ASP A 351 -24.38 -1.53 18.16
N PHE A 352 -25.12 -2.41 17.49
CA PHE A 352 -25.69 -2.14 16.17
C PHE A 352 -26.65 -0.94 16.21
N CYS A 353 -27.60 -0.93 17.15
CA CYS A 353 -28.64 0.10 17.22
C CYS A 353 -28.02 1.47 17.48
N GLU A 354 -27.00 1.55 18.34
CA GLU A 354 -26.26 2.78 18.60
C GLU A 354 -25.55 3.30 17.34
N GLU A 355 -24.79 2.45 16.65
CA GLU A 355 -24.09 2.85 15.42
C GLU A 355 -25.07 3.21 14.29
N PHE A 356 -26.21 2.52 14.22
CA PHE A 356 -27.24 2.78 13.21
C PHE A 356 -27.84 4.19 13.36
N VAL A 357 -28.15 4.61 14.58
CA VAL A 357 -28.65 5.97 14.85
C VAL A 357 -27.60 7.01 14.50
N LEU A 358 -26.36 6.82 14.96
CA LEU A 358 -25.25 7.75 14.67
C LEU A 358 -24.96 7.86 13.17
N PHE A 359 -25.03 6.74 12.44
CA PHE A 359 -24.87 6.73 10.99
C PHE A 359 -25.99 7.50 10.31
N SER A 360 -27.24 7.28 10.71
CA SER A 360 -28.41 7.99 10.17
C SER A 360 -28.29 9.50 10.38
N GLU A 361 -27.86 9.92 11.56
CA GLU A 361 -27.58 11.33 11.86
C GLU A 361 -26.44 11.90 11.03
N PHE A 362 -25.37 11.13 10.84
CA PHE A 362 -24.24 11.53 9.99
C PHE A 362 -24.69 11.83 8.56
N ILE A 363 -25.52 10.97 7.96
CA ILE A 363 -26.01 11.18 6.59
C ILE A 363 -26.87 12.43 6.49
N VAL A 364 -27.86 12.59 7.38
CA VAL A 364 -28.72 13.78 7.39
C VAL A 364 -27.89 15.05 7.61
N PHE A 365 -26.95 15.03 8.56
CA PHE A 365 -26.05 16.15 8.80
C PHE A 365 -25.19 16.46 7.58
N ALA A 366 -24.66 15.44 6.90
CA ALA A 366 -23.84 15.61 5.71
C ALA A 366 -24.64 16.34 4.62
N VAL A 367 -25.89 15.95 4.37
CA VAL A 367 -26.80 16.63 3.43
C VAL A 367 -27.04 18.08 3.85
N VAL A 368 -27.50 18.29 5.09
CA VAL A 368 -27.81 19.63 5.63
C VAL A 368 -26.59 20.55 5.55
N LYS A 369 -25.38 20.02 5.74
CA LYS A 369 -24.13 20.78 5.61
C LYS A 369 -23.81 21.16 4.16
N ARG A 370 -24.11 20.29 3.19
CA ARG A 370 -23.95 20.61 1.75
C ARG A 370 -24.94 21.68 1.33
N VAL A 371 -26.19 21.56 1.73
CA VAL A 371 -27.22 22.57 1.50
C VAL A 371 -26.79 23.90 2.11
N LYS A 372 -26.36 23.89 3.39
CA LYS A 372 -25.86 25.10 4.07
C LYS A 372 -24.75 25.81 3.28
N ARG A 373 -23.77 25.07 2.74
CA ARG A 373 -22.68 25.66 1.94
C ARG A 373 -23.19 26.38 0.67
N ALA A 374 -24.21 25.83 0.03
CA ALA A 374 -24.80 26.45 -1.16
C ALA A 374 -25.66 27.67 -0.80
N VAL A 375 -26.41 27.61 0.30
CA VAL A 375 -27.33 28.67 0.74
C VAL A 375 -26.62 29.85 1.40
N ASP A 376 -25.56 29.59 2.19
CA ASP A 376 -24.84 30.63 2.95
C ASP A 376 -24.22 31.71 2.04
N GLU A 377 -23.92 31.35 0.78
CA GLU A 377 -23.35 32.23 -0.24
C GLU A 377 -24.36 33.22 -0.84
N LEU A 378 -25.66 33.03 -0.61
CA LEU A 378 -26.69 33.95 -1.09
C LEU A 378 -26.67 35.26 -0.29
N ASN A 379 -27.01 36.37 -0.95
CA ASN A 379 -27.06 37.69 -0.32
C ASN A 379 -28.48 38.04 0.17
N ILE A 380 -29.07 37.14 0.98
CA ILE A 380 -30.42 37.27 1.56
C ILE A 380 -30.36 37.25 3.10
N SER A 381 -31.49 37.48 3.78
CA SER A 381 -31.56 37.51 5.24
C SER A 381 -31.23 36.15 5.89
N ASP A 382 -30.74 36.15 7.13
CA ASP A 382 -30.44 34.91 7.86
C ASP A 382 -31.69 34.06 8.13
N GLU A 383 -32.86 34.70 8.27
CA GLU A 383 -34.16 34.02 8.44
C GLU A 383 -34.56 33.27 7.16
N ASP A 384 -34.41 33.93 6.01
CA ASP A 384 -34.67 33.31 4.71
C ASP A 384 -33.69 32.18 4.40
N LYS A 385 -32.39 32.37 4.71
CA LYS A 385 -31.38 31.30 4.61
C LYS A 385 -31.75 30.11 5.47
N PHE A 386 -32.22 30.33 6.70
CA PHE A 386 -32.61 29.25 7.60
C PHE A 386 -33.77 28.44 7.02
N LYS A 387 -34.82 29.10 6.52
CA LYS A 387 -35.98 28.44 5.91
C LYS A 387 -35.58 27.67 4.65
N LEU A 388 -34.88 28.32 3.72
CA LEU A 388 -34.43 27.73 2.46
C LEU A 388 -33.52 26.52 2.67
N LYS A 389 -32.65 26.57 3.67
CA LYS A 389 -31.80 25.44 4.06
C LYS A 389 -32.62 24.20 4.42
N TRP A 390 -33.70 24.34 5.17
CA TRP A 390 -34.53 23.20 5.55
C TRP A 390 -35.38 22.71 4.37
N ASP A 391 -36.02 23.60 3.62
CA ASP A 391 -36.83 23.25 2.45
C ASP A 391 -36.02 22.42 1.43
N ILE A 392 -34.81 22.89 1.07
CA ILE A 392 -33.92 22.15 0.18
C ILE A 392 -33.43 20.84 0.80
N SER A 393 -33.14 20.83 2.11
CA SER A 393 -32.72 19.60 2.80
C SER A 393 -33.82 18.53 2.73
N TYR A 394 -35.10 18.89 2.86
CA TYR A 394 -36.20 17.95 2.71
C TYR A 394 -36.26 17.36 1.30
N VAL A 395 -36.14 18.19 0.26
CA VAL A 395 -36.15 17.74 -1.15
C VAL A 395 -34.99 16.78 -1.45
N VAL A 396 -33.78 17.11 -0.99
CA VAL A 396 -32.59 16.26 -1.21
C VAL A 396 -32.70 14.96 -0.42
N MET A 397 -33.20 15.02 0.82
CA MET A 397 -33.40 13.80 1.62
C MET A 397 -34.49 12.91 1.02
N GLU A 398 -35.55 13.48 0.46
CA GLU A 398 -36.58 12.73 -0.26
C GLU A 398 -36.00 12.00 -1.48
N PHE A 399 -35.18 12.68 -2.29
CA PHE A 399 -34.46 12.05 -3.40
C PHE A 399 -33.58 10.87 -2.95
N ILE A 400 -32.82 11.03 -1.86
CA ILE A 400 -31.99 9.95 -1.31
C ILE A 400 -32.84 8.79 -0.78
N CYS A 401 -33.94 9.09 -0.08
CA CYS A 401 -34.85 8.08 0.48
C CYS A 401 -35.66 7.33 -0.59
N ASN A 402 -35.70 7.78 -1.84
CA ASN A 402 -36.44 7.06 -2.89
C ASN A 402 -35.68 5.85 -3.44
N SER A 403 -34.34 5.83 -3.36
CA SER A 403 -33.54 4.68 -3.80
C SER A 403 -32.71 4.05 -2.68
N TYR A 404 -32.34 4.82 -1.65
CA TYR A 404 -31.37 4.42 -0.64
C TYR A 404 -30.07 3.84 -1.23
N ALA A 405 -29.69 4.22 -2.45
CA ALA A 405 -28.49 3.67 -3.07
C ALA A 405 -27.23 4.22 -2.36
N PRO A 406 -26.28 3.37 -1.89
CA PRO A 406 -25.06 3.84 -1.25
C PRO A 406 -24.23 4.79 -2.14
N SER A 407 -24.30 4.63 -3.46
CA SER A 407 -23.63 5.49 -4.43
C SER A 407 -24.05 6.97 -4.30
N LEU A 408 -25.29 7.26 -3.87
CA LEU A 408 -25.79 8.63 -3.67
C LEU A 408 -25.16 9.33 -2.48
N ILE A 409 -24.67 8.59 -1.48
CA ILE A 409 -24.13 9.16 -0.25
C ILE A 409 -22.61 9.25 -0.22
N THR A 410 -21.94 8.91 -1.32
CA THR A 410 -20.49 9.11 -1.45
C THR A 410 -20.12 10.59 -1.45
N PHE A 411 -18.88 10.92 -1.06
CA PHE A 411 -18.39 12.30 -1.09
C PHE A 411 -18.53 12.96 -2.47
N LYS A 412 -18.30 12.18 -3.55
CA LYS A 412 -18.43 12.64 -4.94
C LYS A 412 -19.87 13.02 -5.25
N SER A 413 -20.81 12.11 -4.98
CA SER A 413 -22.25 12.35 -5.22
C SER A 413 -22.77 13.51 -4.38
N MET A 414 -22.39 13.62 -3.11
CA MET A 414 -22.74 14.75 -2.27
C MET A 414 -22.21 16.09 -2.78
N LYS A 415 -21.05 16.11 -3.45
CA LYS A 415 -20.51 17.32 -4.10
C LYS A 415 -21.26 17.64 -5.40
N GLU A 416 -21.67 16.64 -6.16
CA GLU A 416 -22.53 16.82 -7.33
C GLU A 416 -23.90 17.40 -6.93
N ILE A 417 -24.50 16.91 -5.84
CA ILE A 417 -25.74 17.46 -5.25
C ILE A 417 -25.54 18.93 -4.85
N GLU A 418 -24.44 19.25 -4.14
CA GLU A 418 -24.10 20.63 -3.77
C GLU A 418 -24.06 21.56 -5.00
N ASN A 419 -23.44 21.12 -6.10
CA ASN A 419 -23.38 21.91 -7.34
C ASN A 419 -24.76 22.09 -8.00
N LYS A 420 -25.62 21.08 -7.97
CA LYS A 420 -26.99 21.19 -8.50
C LYS A 420 -27.82 22.19 -7.70
N ILE A 421 -27.70 22.16 -6.37
CA ILE A 421 -28.33 23.14 -5.49
C ILE A 421 -27.83 24.56 -5.82
N ARG A 422 -26.52 24.75 -6.02
CA ARG A 422 -25.95 26.04 -6.43
C ARG A 422 -26.52 26.54 -7.74
N ASN A 423 -26.64 25.66 -8.74
CA ASN A 423 -27.23 26.03 -10.02
C ASN A 423 -28.72 26.33 -9.91
N PHE A 424 -29.46 25.62 -9.05
CA PHE A 424 -30.86 25.91 -8.76
C PHE A 424 -31.05 27.28 -8.10
N LEU A 425 -30.12 27.68 -7.22
CA LEU A 425 -30.17 28.94 -6.48
C LEU A 425 -29.51 30.13 -7.19
N LYS A 426 -28.96 29.94 -8.39
CA LYS A 426 -28.10 30.95 -9.05
C LYS A 426 -28.79 32.30 -9.33
N ASN A 427 -30.11 32.32 -9.41
CA ASN A 427 -30.92 33.50 -9.72
C ASN A 427 -31.62 34.08 -8.47
N VAL A 428 -31.26 33.65 -7.26
CA VAL A 428 -31.86 34.15 -6.02
C VAL A 428 -30.99 35.29 -5.49
N GLU A 429 -31.34 36.51 -5.85
CA GLU A 429 -30.70 37.75 -5.40
C GLU A 429 -31.56 38.52 -4.39
N GLN A 430 -32.89 38.32 -4.40
CA GLN A 430 -33.84 38.97 -3.50
C GLN A 430 -34.78 37.97 -2.78
N PRO A 431 -35.31 38.29 -1.58
CA PRO A 431 -36.21 37.41 -0.84
C PRO A 431 -37.47 36.98 -1.60
N GLU A 432 -38.02 37.85 -2.45
CA GLU A 432 -39.24 37.59 -3.23
C GLU A 432 -39.05 36.45 -4.25
N GLU A 433 -37.82 36.23 -4.72
CA GLU A 433 -37.48 35.21 -5.71
C GLU A 433 -37.48 33.79 -5.10
N ILE A 434 -37.41 33.68 -3.78
CA ILE A 434 -37.54 32.41 -3.05
C ILE A 434 -38.94 31.80 -3.27
N LEU A 435 -39.97 32.65 -3.38
CA LEU A 435 -41.35 32.21 -3.62
C LEU A 435 -41.55 31.66 -5.05
N ALA A 436 -40.64 31.99 -5.98
CA ALA A 436 -40.68 31.51 -7.36
C ALA A 436 -39.88 30.21 -7.56
N LEU A 437 -39.21 29.69 -6.52
CA LEU A 437 -38.44 28.46 -6.62
C LEU A 437 -39.35 27.25 -6.85
N ASN A 438 -39.04 26.49 -7.91
CA ASN A 438 -39.72 25.24 -8.21
C ASN A 438 -38.92 24.04 -7.67
N TYR A 439 -39.30 23.55 -6.49
CA TYR A 439 -38.64 22.40 -5.88
C TYR A 439 -38.77 21.10 -6.68
N GLU A 440 -39.80 20.94 -7.53
CA GLU A 440 -39.88 19.79 -8.44
C GLU A 440 -38.78 19.84 -9.51
N GLU A 441 -38.39 21.03 -9.96
CA GLU A 441 -37.28 21.20 -10.90
C GLU A 441 -35.95 20.81 -10.26
N LEU A 442 -35.74 21.22 -9.00
CA LEU A 442 -34.59 20.76 -8.24
C LEU A 442 -34.59 19.23 -8.13
N TYR A 443 -35.70 18.63 -7.73
CA TYR A 443 -35.83 17.19 -7.57
C TYR A 443 -35.53 16.43 -8.89
N LYS A 444 -36.14 16.84 -10.02
CA LYS A 444 -35.85 16.27 -11.34
C LYS A 444 -34.40 16.46 -11.77
N SER A 445 -33.81 17.61 -11.44
CA SER A 445 -32.39 17.86 -11.71
C SER A 445 -31.50 16.84 -10.99
N LEU A 446 -31.87 16.40 -9.78
CA LEU A 446 -31.14 15.38 -9.04
C LEU A 446 -31.21 14.04 -9.80
N GLU A 447 -32.39 13.59 -10.22
CA GLU A 447 -32.60 12.31 -10.94
C GLU A 447 -31.80 12.18 -12.24
N ASN A 448 -31.76 13.22 -13.08
CA ASN A 448 -31.23 13.17 -14.45
C ASN A 448 -29.77 12.69 -14.62
N ASN A 449 -28.92 12.70 -13.59
CA ASN A 449 -27.53 12.18 -13.68
C ASN A 449 -27.33 10.82 -12.99
N PHE A 450 -28.22 10.43 -12.08
CA PHE A 450 -28.05 9.19 -11.32
C PHE A 450 -28.69 7.99 -12.04
N VAL A 451 -29.72 8.23 -12.87
CA VAL A 451 -30.32 7.21 -13.76
C VAL A 451 -29.37 6.82 -14.91
N ILE A 452 -28.54 7.74 -15.41
CA ILE A 452 -27.64 7.48 -16.54
C ILE A 452 -26.44 6.60 -16.12
N LYS A 453 -25.90 6.78 -14.91
CA LYS A 453 -24.78 5.96 -14.41
C LYS A 453 -25.16 4.51 -14.08
N GLU A 454 -26.40 4.25 -13.68
CA GLU A 454 -26.86 2.86 -13.45
C GLU A 454 -27.04 2.09 -14.77
N MET A 455 -27.29 2.75 -15.90
CA MET A 455 -27.38 2.07 -17.20
C MET A 455 -26.00 1.71 -17.79
N ASP A 456 -24.97 2.53 -17.54
CA ASP A 456 -23.60 2.31 -18.03
C ASP A 456 -22.83 1.22 -17.25
N GLU A 457 -23.31 0.76 -16.09
CA GLU A 457 -22.72 -0.36 -15.32
C GLU A 457 -23.30 -1.74 -15.70
N PHE A 458 -24.28 -1.80 -16.61
CA PHE A 458 -24.92 -3.03 -17.09
C PHE A 458 -24.65 -3.36 -18.58
N GLU A 459 -23.76 -2.61 -19.26
CA GLU A 459 -23.14 -2.99 -20.55
C GLU A 459 -21.66 -3.37 -20.36
#